data_AF-A0A7S4MGD0-F1
#
_entry.id   AF-A0A7S4MGD0-F1
#
_cell.length_a   1.000
_cell.length_b   1.000
_cell.length_c   1.000
_cell.angle_alpha   90.00
_cell.angle_beta   90.00
_cell.angle_gamma   90.00
#
_symmetry.space_group_name_H-M   'P 1'
#
loop_
_entity.id
_entity.type
_entity.pdbx_description
1 polymer ?
#
loop_
_entity_poly.entity_id
_entity_poly.type
_entity_poly.pdbx_seq_one_letter_code
_entity_poly.pdbx_strand_id
1 'polypeptide(L)'
;VLENVLWLIALPVPVLNIQWLFYLLCSICALLGLLVHPFFFAIHMLDIVNFSRPLQNVLRAVTKNFNALFLTAAFILVWTWIYAVFGLEFFQVDFLGNDAECYDLFSCWLTIVHE
;
A
#
# COMPACT_ATOMS: atom_id res chain seq x y z
N VAL A 1 -33.06 -33.20 -18.48
CA VAL A 1 -31.79 -32.55 -18.91
C VAL A 1 -31.67 -31.13 -18.35
N LEU A 2 -32.75 -30.34 -18.31
CA LEU A 2 -32.70 -28.94 -17.86
C LEU A 2 -32.58 -28.73 -16.32
N GLU A 3 -33.01 -29.69 -15.49
CA GLU A 3 -32.94 -29.55 -14.02
C GLU A 3 -31.56 -29.87 -13.42
N ASN A 4 -30.70 -30.62 -14.12
CA ASN A 4 -29.35 -30.96 -13.64
C ASN A 4 -28.33 -29.84 -13.90
N VAL A 5 -28.62 -28.91 -14.82
CA VAL A 5 -27.76 -27.75 -15.11
C VAL A 5 -28.01 -26.61 -14.11
N LEU A 6 -29.20 -26.56 -13.52
CA LEU A 6 -29.58 -25.52 -12.58
C LEU A 6 -28.77 -25.57 -11.27
N TRP A 7 -28.38 -26.76 -10.79
CA TRP A 7 -27.51 -26.93 -9.62
C TRP A 7 -26.06 -26.48 -9.85
N LEU A 8 -25.57 -26.49 -11.09
CA LEU A 8 -24.23 -26.02 -11.44
C LEU A 8 -24.15 -24.48 -11.55
N ILE A 9 -25.29 -23.82 -11.77
CA ILE A 9 -25.39 -22.35 -11.91
C ILE A 9 -25.99 -21.70 -10.64
N ALA A 10 -26.67 -22.48 -9.79
CA ALA A 10 -27.15 -22.08 -8.47
C ALA A 10 -26.10 -22.17 -7.35
N LEU A 11 -24.82 -21.96 -7.69
CA LEU A 11 -23.91 -21.25 -6.78
C LEU A 11 -23.98 -19.78 -7.15
N PRO A 12 -24.98 -19.01 -6.68
CA PRO A 12 -24.72 -17.61 -6.45
C PRO A 12 -23.61 -17.63 -5.41
N VAL A 13 -22.38 -17.41 -5.84
CA VAL A 13 -21.19 -17.11 -5.03
C VAL A 13 -21.67 -16.06 -4.04
N PRO A 14 -22.14 -16.46 -2.84
CA PRO A 14 -23.02 -15.60 -2.11
C PRO A 14 -22.06 -14.72 -1.37
N VAL A 15 -21.75 -13.58 -1.98
CA VAL A 15 -21.25 -12.42 -1.25
C VAL A 15 -20.13 -12.86 -0.31
N LEU A 16 -19.10 -13.47 -0.92
CA LEU A 16 -17.87 -13.97 -0.32
C LEU A 16 -17.61 -13.23 1.00
N ASN A 17 -17.96 -13.85 2.14
CA ASN A 17 -17.82 -13.17 3.43
C ASN A 17 -16.38 -12.67 3.50
N ILE A 18 -16.17 -11.47 4.03
CA ILE A 18 -14.84 -10.85 4.07
C ILE A 18 -13.77 -11.79 4.67
N GLN A 19 -14.21 -12.69 5.56
CA GLN A 19 -13.42 -13.77 6.14
C GLN A 19 -12.97 -14.84 5.12
N TRP A 20 -13.86 -15.29 4.23
CA TRP A 20 -13.52 -16.23 3.16
C TRP A 20 -12.59 -15.61 2.12
N LEU A 21 -12.83 -14.35 1.77
CA LEU A 21 -11.93 -13.60 0.87
C LEU A 21 -10.53 -13.48 1.48
N PHE A 22 -10.45 -13.16 2.78
CA PHE A 22 -9.19 -13.06 3.51
C PHE A 22 -8.41 -14.39 3.47
N TYR A 23 -9.04 -15.51 3.81
CA TYR A 23 -8.37 -16.82 3.76
C TYR A 23 -7.96 -17.25 2.35
N LEU A 24 -8.77 -16.94 1.34
CA LEU A 24 -8.45 -17.23 -0.07
C LEU A 24 -7.23 -16.41 -0.52
N LEU A 25 -7.19 -15.11 -0.19
CA LEU A 25 -6.05 -14.24 -0.48
C LEU A 25 -4.77 -14.73 0.22
N CYS A 26 -4.87 -15.12 1.49
CA CYS A 26 -3.75 -15.74 2.22
C CYS A 26 -3.23 -17.00 1.51
N SER A 27 -4.12 -17.87 1.04
CA SER A 27 -3.72 -19.08 0.29
C SER A 27 -2.99 -18.75 -1.01
N ILE A 28 -3.48 -17.76 -1.77
CA ILE A 28 -2.79 -17.27 -2.99
C ILE A 28 -1.41 -16.69 -2.65
N CYS A 29 -1.31 -15.86 -1.61
CA CYS A 29 -0.03 -15.30 -1.19
C CYS A 29 0.97 -16.38 -0.74
N ALA A 30 0.53 -17.48 -0.13
CA ALA A 30 1.40 -18.60 0.22
C ALA A 30 1.95 -19.30 -1.04
N LEU A 31 1.11 -19.52 -2.05
CA LEU A 31 1.53 -20.09 -3.33
C LEU A 31 2.52 -19.17 -4.06
N LEU A 32 2.26 -17.86 -4.08
CA LEU A 32 3.17 -16.86 -4.66
C LEU A 32 4.50 -16.77 -3.88
N GLY A 33 4.48 -16.95 -2.56
CA GLY A 33 5.68 -17.02 -1.73
C GLY A 33 6.60 -18.18 -2.09
N LEU A 34 6.00 -19.30 -2.50
CA LEU A 34 6.73 -20.49 -2.94
C LEU A 34 7.23 -20.37 -4.39
N LEU A 35 6.45 -19.75 -5.27
CA LEU A 35 6.73 -19.72 -6.72
C LEU A 35 7.55 -18.50 -7.18
N VAL A 36 7.41 -17.34 -6.51
CA VAL A 36 8.00 -16.07 -6.97
C VAL A 36 9.12 -15.62 -6.04
N HIS A 37 8.81 -15.32 -4.78
CA HIS A 37 9.79 -14.79 -3.83
C HIS A 37 9.30 -14.99 -2.38
N PRO A 38 10.18 -15.36 -1.43
CA PRO A 38 9.79 -15.59 -0.03
C PRO A 38 9.24 -14.34 0.70
N PHE A 39 9.33 -13.15 0.08
CA PHE A 39 8.79 -11.91 0.64
C PHE A 39 7.27 -11.98 0.89
N PHE A 40 6.52 -12.74 0.07
CA PHE A 40 5.07 -12.88 0.26
C PHE A 40 4.68 -13.61 1.55
N PHE A 41 5.62 -14.32 2.21
CA PHE A 41 5.38 -14.89 3.54
C PHE A 41 5.31 -13.82 4.65
N ALA A 42 5.86 -12.61 4.43
CA ALA A 42 5.77 -11.52 5.39
C ALA A 42 4.31 -11.05 5.60
N ILE A 43 3.45 -11.20 4.59
CA ILE A 43 2.02 -10.86 4.69
C ILE A 43 1.30 -11.81 5.65
N HIS A 44 1.66 -13.10 5.66
CA HIS A 44 1.12 -14.06 6.63
C HIS A 44 1.53 -13.74 8.06
N MET A 45 2.76 -13.22 8.25
CA MET A 45 3.22 -12.73 9.55
C MET A 45 2.42 -11.50 10.01
N LEU A 46 1.89 -10.66 9.12
CA LEU A 46 1.05 -9.52 9.54
C LEU A 46 -0.28 -9.97 10.17
N ASP A 47 -0.82 -11.14 9.78
CA ASP A 47 -1.99 -11.73 10.45
C ASP A 47 -1.70 -12.07 11.92
N ILE A 48 -0.42 -12.23 12.30
CA ILE A 48 -0.02 -12.44 13.69
C ILE A 48 -0.45 -11.29 14.62
N VAL A 49 -0.54 -10.08 14.05
CA VAL A 49 -0.98 -8.88 14.76
C VAL A 49 -2.41 -9.03 15.29
N ASN A 50 -3.21 -9.86 14.63
CA ASN A 50 -4.58 -10.15 15.04
C ASN A 50 -4.68 -11.08 16.27
N PHE A 51 -3.59 -11.68 16.77
CA PHE A 51 -3.66 -12.56 17.94
C PHE A 51 -3.66 -11.81 19.29
N SER A 52 -3.18 -10.57 19.36
CA SER A 52 -3.04 -9.84 20.63
C SER A 52 -3.90 -8.56 20.68
N ARG A 53 -4.74 -8.45 21.73
CA ARG A 53 -5.56 -7.27 22.01
C ARG A 53 -4.79 -5.93 22.09
N PRO A 54 -3.58 -5.83 22.69
CA PRO A 54 -2.88 -4.54 22.79
C PRO A 54 -2.44 -3.99 21.42
N LEU A 55 -1.94 -4.83 20.52
CA LEU A 55 -1.48 -4.38 19.20
C LEU A 55 -2.64 -3.98 18.29
N GLN A 56 -3.77 -4.70 18.40
CA GLN A 56 -5.02 -4.30 17.74
C GLN A 56 -5.52 -2.93 18.22
N ASN A 57 -5.37 -2.60 19.51
CA ASN A 57 -5.79 -1.30 20.03
C ASN A 57 -4.95 -0.16 19.46
N VAL A 58 -3.64 -0.36 19.30
CA VAL A 58 -2.76 0.64 18.66
C VAL A 58 -3.14 0.82 17.19
N LEU A 59 -3.28 -0.28 16.43
CA LEU A 59 -3.67 -0.21 15.02
C LEU A 59 -5.06 0.42 14.84
N ARG A 60 -6.02 0.07 15.71
CA ARG A 60 -7.37 0.62 15.70
C ARG A 60 -7.39 2.09 16.08
N ALA A 61 -6.55 2.53 17.02
CA ALA A 61 -6.43 3.93 17.38
C ALA A 61 -5.97 4.78 16.18
N VAL A 62 -5.03 4.27 15.37
CA VAL A 62 -4.52 4.95 14.16
C VAL A 62 -5.55 4.90 13.02
N THR A 63 -6.17 3.73 12.78
CA THR A 63 -7.12 3.54 11.67
C THR A 63 -8.51 4.12 11.92
N LYS A 64 -8.89 4.43 13.16
CA LYS A 64 -10.18 5.05 13.51
C LYS A 64 -10.41 6.37 12.76
N ASN A 65 -9.34 7.11 12.44
CA ASN A 65 -9.39 8.40 11.74
C ASN A 65 -8.57 8.39 10.45
N PHE A 66 -8.60 7.30 9.68
CA PHE A 66 -7.81 7.19 8.45
C PHE A 66 -8.06 8.33 7.45
N ASN A 67 -9.28 8.87 7.38
CA ASN A 67 -9.61 9.99 6.49
C ASN A 67 -8.78 11.25 6.80
N ALA A 68 -8.58 11.56 8.08
CA ALA A 68 -7.77 12.71 8.47
C ALA A 68 -6.29 12.45 8.15
N LEU A 69 -5.80 11.24 8.43
CA LEU A 69 -4.43 10.84 8.15
C LEU A 69 -4.12 10.86 6.64
N PHE A 70 -5.04 10.34 5.82
CA PHE A 70 -4.92 10.33 4.37
C PHE A 70 -4.89 11.76 3.80
N LEU A 71 -5.77 12.63 4.29
CA LEU A 71 -5.81 14.03 3.86
C LEU A 71 -4.49 14.75 4.21
N THR A 72 -3.96 14.54 5.42
CA THR A 72 -2.68 15.13 5.81
C THR A 72 -1.51 14.59 4.99
N ALA A 73 -1.50 13.29 4.68
CA ALA A 73 -0.48 12.69 3.82
C ALA A 73 -0.56 13.28 2.40
N ALA A 74 -1.76 13.36 1.82
CA ALA A 74 -1.98 13.99 0.52
C ALA A 74 -1.54 15.45 0.49
N PHE A 75 -1.86 16.21 1.54
CA PHE A 75 -1.43 17.60 1.67
C PHE A 75 0.10 17.72 1.72
N ILE A 76 0.78 16.88 2.51
CA ILE A 76 2.25 16.86 2.60
C ILE A 76 2.87 16.51 1.24
N LEU A 77 2.35 15.52 0.53
CA LEU A 77 2.86 15.13 -0.80
C LEU A 77 2.74 16.28 -1.82
N VAL A 78 1.60 16.98 -1.83
CA VAL A 78 1.40 18.15 -2.71
C VAL A 78 2.32 19.31 -2.32
N TRP A 79 2.47 19.54 -1.01
CA TRP A 79 3.32 20.59 -0.48
C TRP A 79 4.80 20.37 -0.83
N THR A 80 5.33 19.16 -0.63
CA THR A 80 6.72 18.83 -1.00
C THR A 80 6.92 18.81 -2.51
N TRP A 81 5.91 18.46 -3.30
CA TRP A 81 5.95 18.55 -4.76
C TRP A 81 6.15 19.98 -5.25
N ILE A 82 5.40 20.94 -4.71
CA ILE A 82 5.53 22.35 -5.05
C ILE A 82 6.93 22.86 -4.67
N TYR A 83 7.45 22.47 -3.51
CA TYR A 83 8.82 22.82 -3.11
C TYR A 83 9.90 22.22 -4.03
N ALA A 84 9.72 20.99 -4.52
CA ALA A 84 10.64 20.39 -5.50
C ALA A 84 10.69 21.19 -6.82
N VAL A 85 9.54 21.67 -7.31
CA VAL A 85 9.46 22.52 -8.51
C VAL A 85 10.16 23.86 -8.28
N PHE A 86 9.90 24.52 -7.15
CA PHE A 86 10.56 25.79 -6.83
C PHE A 86 12.07 25.63 -6.63
N GLY A 87 12.51 24.52 -6.01
CA GLY A 87 13.92 24.20 -5.82
C GLY A 87 14.67 24.06 -7.15
N LEU A 88 14.05 23.41 -8.13
CA LEU A 88 14.57 23.35 -9.49
C LEU A 88 14.64 24.75 -10.11
N GLU A 89 13.54 25.46 -10.25
CA GLU A 89 13.54 26.73 -11.00
C GLU A 89 14.43 27.83 -10.39
N PHE A 90 14.59 27.88 -9.06
CA PHE A 90 15.39 28.93 -8.40
C PHE A 90 16.85 28.55 -8.14
N PHE A 91 17.14 27.28 -7.83
CA PHE A 91 18.49 26.86 -7.40
C PHE A 91 19.22 26.02 -8.47
N GLN A 92 18.61 25.78 -9.64
CA GLN A 92 19.23 25.08 -10.78
C GLN A 92 20.65 25.57 -11.10
N VAL A 93 20.95 26.86 -10.90
CA VAL A 93 22.24 27.45 -11.24
C VAL A 93 23.36 27.07 -10.24
N ASP A 94 23.03 26.82 -8.97
CA ASP A 94 24.01 26.47 -7.92
C ASP A 94 24.25 24.96 -7.81
N PHE A 95 23.29 24.12 -8.23
CA PHE A 95 23.40 22.65 -8.20
C PHE A 95 24.22 22.03 -9.34
N LEU A 96 24.55 22.78 -10.40
CA LEU A 96 25.36 22.30 -11.53
C LEU A 96 26.84 22.04 -11.19
N GLY A 97 27.29 22.43 -9.98
CA GLY A 97 28.70 22.47 -9.61
C GLY A 97 29.24 21.33 -8.73
N ASN A 98 28.39 20.53 -8.07
CA ASN A 98 28.83 19.43 -7.21
C ASN A 98 27.71 18.39 -7.09
N ASP A 99 27.92 17.21 -7.67
CA ASP A 99 27.27 15.94 -7.29
C ASP A 99 25.73 15.96 -7.13
N ALA A 100 25.01 16.80 -7.87
CA ALA A 100 23.56 16.90 -7.73
C ALA A 100 22.86 15.67 -8.30
N GLU A 101 22.28 14.84 -7.42
CA GLU A 101 21.49 13.65 -7.76
C GLU A 101 20.11 13.95 -8.39
N CYS A 102 19.81 15.23 -8.65
CA CYS A 102 18.51 15.67 -9.15
C CYS A 102 18.57 16.01 -10.66
N TYR A 103 18.38 15.00 -11.50
CA TYR A 103 18.22 15.14 -12.97
C TYR A 103 16.75 15.27 -13.40
N ASP A 104 15.87 14.59 -12.67
CA ASP A 104 14.41 14.58 -12.90
C ASP A 104 13.67 15.16 -11.68
N LEU A 105 12.49 15.76 -11.92
CA LEU A 105 11.58 16.22 -10.85
C LEU A 105 11.30 15.12 -9.82
N PHE A 106 11.12 13.88 -10.28
CA PHE A 106 10.81 12.76 -9.41
C PHE A 106 11.99 12.41 -8.49
N SER A 107 13.22 12.39 -9.03
CA SER A 107 14.43 12.18 -8.22
C SER A 107 14.61 13.28 -7.19
N CYS A 108 14.42 14.55 -7.56
CA CYS A 108 14.46 15.67 -6.62
C CYS A 108 13.46 15.52 -5.48
N TRP A 109 12.21 15.22 -5.85
CA TRP A 109 11.14 15.08 -4.90
C TRP A 109 11.40 13.91 -3.94
N LEU A 110 11.95 12.80 -4.44
CA LEU A 110 12.32 11.65 -3.62
C LEU A 110 13.42 11.99 -2.63
N THR A 111 14.42 12.78 -3.01
CA THR A 111 15.45 13.30 -2.08
C THR A 111 14.83 14.16 -0.98
N ILE A 112 13.93 15.08 -1.32
CA ILE A 112 13.24 15.97 -0.34
C ILE A 112 12.35 15.19 0.63
N VAL A 113 11.77 14.07 0.19
CA VAL A 113 10.91 13.23 1.05
C VAL A 113 11.72 12.25 1.90
N HIS A 114 12.92 11.89 1.46
CA HIS A 114 13.77 10.94 2.18
C HIS A 114 14.65 11.60 3.26
N GLU A 115 14.98 12.89 3.11
CA GLU A 115 15.61 13.74 4.13
C GLU A 115 14.60 14.24 5.18
#